data_AF-A0A2M8G878-F1
#
_entry.id   AF-A0A2M8G878-F1
#
_cell.length_a   1.000
_cell.length_b   1.000
_cell.length_c   1.000
_cell.angle_alpha   90.00
_cell.angle_beta   90.00
_cell.angle_gamma   90.00
#
_symmetry.space_group_name_H-M   'P 1'
#
loop_
_entity.id
_entity.type
_entity.pdbx_description
1 polymer ?
#
loop_
_entity_poly.entity_id
_entity_poly.type
_entity_poly.pdbx_seq_one_letter_code
_entity_poly.pdbx_strand_id
1 'polypeptide(L)'
;MAKNKDLKKNFKVELKQEVNDSELRRRLSEERQKLLQTRLNLKIGKEKNTQVVRLQRKKIAQILTRLKQVQILNQAKTLSGKEI
;
A
#
# COMPACT_ATOMS: atom_id res chain seq x y z
N MET A 1 24.38 -3.55 5.44
CA MET A 1 23.16 -3.06 6.14
C MET A 1 22.48 -2.02 5.26
N ALA A 2 21.47 -2.40 4.48
CA ALA A 2 20.77 -1.43 3.61
C ALA A 2 20.01 -0.42 4.48
N LYS A 3 20.25 0.88 4.25
CA LYS A 3 19.70 1.95 5.09
C LYS A 3 18.19 2.01 4.87
N ASN A 4 17.44 2.18 5.96
CA ASN A 4 15.97 2.27 6.02
C ASN A 4 15.36 3.32 5.04
N LYS A 5 16.19 4.21 4.50
CA LYS A 5 15.86 5.22 3.48
C LYS A 5 15.68 4.60 2.08
N ASP A 6 16.46 3.56 1.75
CA ASP A 6 16.43 2.89 0.45
C ASP A 6 15.19 2.00 0.31
N LEU A 7 14.81 1.29 1.40
CA LEU A 7 13.58 0.49 1.47
C LEU A 7 12.30 1.34 1.28
N LYS A 8 12.27 2.57 1.83
CA LYS A 8 11.14 3.51 1.64
C LYS A 8 11.07 4.06 0.21
N LYS A 9 12.21 4.21 -0.46
CA LYS A 9 12.30 4.69 -1.83
C LYS A 9 11.80 3.61 -2.79
N ASN A 10 12.21 2.36 -2.58
CA ASN A 10 11.82 1.22 -3.40
C ASN A 10 10.30 0.97 -3.36
N PHE A 11 9.68 0.97 -2.17
CA PHE A 11 8.23 0.76 -2.04
C PHE A 11 7.39 1.78 -2.81
N LYS A 12 7.78 3.06 -2.79
CA LYS A 12 7.06 4.11 -3.53
C LYS A 12 7.25 3.99 -5.05
N VAL A 13 8.40 3.50 -5.50
CA VAL A 13 8.70 3.32 -6.92
C VAL A 13 7.89 2.13 -7.45
N GLU A 14 7.88 1.01 -6.73
CA GLU A 14 7.07 -0.17 -7.06
C GLU A 14 5.57 0.18 -7.15
N LEU A 15 5.03 0.91 -6.16
CA LEU A 15 3.62 1.33 -6.15
C LEU A 15 3.21 2.25 -7.31
N LYS A 16 4.16 3.02 -7.85
CA LYS A 16 3.89 3.89 -9.01
C LYS A 16 3.86 3.10 -10.31
N GLN A 17 4.65 2.04 -10.41
CA GLN A 17 4.67 1.13 -11.56
C GLN A 17 3.41 0.25 -11.60
N GLU A 18 2.74 0.07 -10.45
CA GLU A 18 1.45 -0.60 -10.39
C GLU A 18 0.36 0.29 -10.97
N VAL A 19 -0.13 -0.13 -12.13
CA VAL A 19 -1.25 0.47 -12.85
C VAL A 19 -2.50 -0.42 -12.78
N ASN A 20 -2.36 -1.67 -12.31
CA ASN A 20 -3.43 -2.65 -12.28
C ASN A 20 -4.22 -2.58 -10.94
N ASP A 21 -5.52 -2.32 -11.04
CA ASP A 21 -6.43 -2.20 -9.89
C ASP A 21 -6.49 -3.51 -9.07
N SER A 22 -6.43 -4.68 -9.71
CA SER A 22 -6.49 -5.98 -9.02
C SER A 22 -5.26 -6.23 -8.17
N GLU A 23 -4.07 -5.93 -8.68
CA GLU A 23 -2.80 -6.07 -7.95
C GLU A 23 -2.72 -5.11 -6.75
N LEU A 24 -3.15 -3.87 -6.95
CA LEU A 24 -3.23 -2.89 -5.85
C LEU A 24 -4.21 -3.33 -4.75
N ARG A 25 -5.35 -3.96 -5.11
CA ARG A 25 -6.28 -4.54 -4.13
C ARG A 25 -5.69 -5.74 -3.41
N ARG A 26 -4.96 -6.61 -4.12
CA ARG A 26 -4.26 -7.76 -3.54
C ARG A 26 -3.25 -7.29 -2.49
N ARG A 27 -2.38 -6.35 -2.84
CA ARG A 27 -1.42 -5.73 -1.91
C ARG A 27 -2.09 -5.01 -0.74
N LEU A 28 -3.20 -4.31 -0.97
CA LEU A 28 -3.97 -3.69 0.10
C LEU A 28 -4.44 -4.73 1.13
N SER A 29 -4.91 -5.89 0.66
CA SER A 29 -5.34 -7.00 1.53
C SER A 29 -4.18 -7.55 2.35
N GLU A 30 -3.04 -7.82 1.70
CA GLU A 30 -1.84 -8.31 2.39
C GLU A 30 -1.34 -7.34 3.47
N GLU A 31 -1.27 -6.04 3.15
CA GLU A 31 -0.79 -5.05 4.11
C GLU A 31 -1.76 -4.87 5.29
N ARG A 32 -3.07 -5.06 5.08
CA ARG A 32 -4.09 -5.11 6.14
C ARG A 32 -3.93 -6.35 7.03
N GLN A 33 -3.68 -7.53 6.45
CA GLN A 33 -3.42 -8.76 7.22
C GLN A 33 -2.14 -8.61 8.05
N LYS A 34 -1.06 -8.09 7.47
CA LYS A 34 0.18 -7.79 8.21
C LYS A 34 -0.08 -6.82 9.36
N LEU A 35 -0.86 -5.76 9.14
CA LEU A 35 -1.22 -4.81 10.20
C LEU A 35 -2.00 -5.48 11.33
N LEU A 36 -2.94 -6.36 11.02
CA LEU A 36 -3.67 -7.13 12.02
C LEU A 36 -2.71 -8.00 12.83
N GLN A 37 -1.82 -8.75 12.17
CA GLN A 37 -0.84 -9.58 12.85
C GLN A 37 0.09 -8.77 13.75
N THR A 38 0.59 -7.61 13.29
CA THR A 38 1.42 -6.72 14.12
C THR A 38 0.67 -6.23 15.35
N ARG A 39 -0.62 -5.88 15.22
CA ARG A 39 -1.44 -5.46 16.36
C ARG A 39 -1.65 -6.58 17.37
N LEU A 40 -1.88 -7.80 16.90
CA LEU A 40 -1.98 -8.98 17.76
C LEU A 40 -0.66 -9.21 18.51
N ASN A 41 0.47 -9.17 17.79
CA ASN A 41 1.80 -9.34 18.37
C ASN A 41 2.11 -8.28 19.45
N LEU A 42 1.70 -7.02 19.25
CA LEU A 42 1.82 -5.97 20.26
C LEU A 42 0.96 -6.27 21.50
N LYS A 43 -0.29 -6.72 21.28
CA LYS A 43 -1.23 -7.02 22.37
C LYS A 43 -0.74 -8.16 23.27
N ILE A 44 -0.10 -9.17 22.70
CA ILE A 44 0.48 -10.31 23.43
C ILE A 44 1.94 -10.09 23.86
N GLY A 45 2.50 -8.88 23.67
CA GLY A 45 3.86 -8.52 24.06
C GLY A 45 4.98 -9.17 23.23
N LYS A 46 4.66 -9.87 22.13
CA LYS A 46 5.65 -10.41 21.18
C LYS A 46 6.34 -9.34 20.34
N GLU A 47 5.67 -8.22 20.11
CA GLU A 47 6.22 -7.02 19.48
C GLU A 47 6.20 -5.90 20.52
N LYS A 48 7.24 -5.06 20.57
CA LYS A 48 7.33 -3.91 21.48
C LYS A 48 7.42 -2.57 20.73
N ASN A 49 7.74 -2.62 19.44
CA ASN A 49 7.90 -1.43 18.62
C ASN A 49 6.58 -0.99 17.97
N THR A 50 5.91 -0.03 18.60
CA THR A 50 4.68 0.57 18.07
C THR A 50 4.88 1.33 16.76
N GLN A 51 6.12 1.70 16.39
CA GLN A 51 6.40 2.35 15.10
C GLN A 51 6.12 1.43 13.91
N VAL A 52 6.19 0.11 14.08
CA VAL A 52 5.89 -0.85 13.01
C VAL A 52 4.43 -0.70 12.55
N VAL A 53 3.48 -0.52 13.49
CA VAL A 53 2.07 -0.23 13.19
C VAL A 53 1.92 1.07 12.41
N ARG A 54 2.66 2.12 12.78
CA ARG A 54 2.62 3.41 12.08
C ARG A 54 3.13 3.28 10.64
N LEU A 55 4.23 2.55 10.44
CA LEU A 55 4.77 2.30 9.10
C LEU A 55 3.78 1.52 8.25
N GLN A 56 3.16 0.49 8.80
CA GLN A 56 2.20 -0.35 8.10
C GLN A 56 0.92 0.41 7.72
N ARG A 57 0.40 1.26 8.62
CA ARG A 57 -0.70 2.19 8.31
C ARG A 57 -0.34 3.15 7.17
N LYS A 58 0.90 3.64 7.14
CA LYS A 58 1.36 4.54 6.07
C LYS A 58 1.42 3.84 4.71
N LYS A 59 1.85 2.58 4.66
CA LYS A 59 1.84 1.78 3.42
C LYS A 59 0.41 1.58 2.90
N ILE A 60 -0.53 1.20 3.77
CA ILE A 60 -1.95 1.06 3.43
C ILE A 60 -2.50 2.36 2.85
N ALA A 61 -2.22 3.50 3.50
CA ALA A 61 -2.67 4.81 3.01
C ALA A 61 -2.12 5.12 1.60
N GLN A 62 -0.85 4.79 1.33
CA GLN A 62 -0.24 4.98 0.01
C GLN A 62 -0.90 4.12 -1.07
N ILE A 63 -1.23 2.87 -0.77
CA ILE A 63 -1.95 1.97 -1.68
C ILE A 63 -3.36 2.52 -1.98
N LEU A 64 -4.08 2.98 -0.96
CA LEU A 64 -5.41 3.58 -1.14
C LEU A 64 -5.37 4.84 -2.01
N THR A 65 -4.39 5.71 -1.79
CA THR A 65 -4.18 6.89 -2.66
C THR A 65 -3.94 6.46 -4.10
N ARG A 66 -3.09 5.45 -4.34
CA ARG A 66 -2.79 4.97 -5.69
C ARG A 66 -4.01 4.35 -6.36
N LEU A 67 -4.78 3.51 -5.64
CA LEU A 67 -6.04 2.96 -6.12
C LEU A 67 -7.00 4.05 -6.58
N LYS A 68 -7.17 5.09 -5.77
CA LYS A 68 -8.05 6.21 -6.12
C LYS A 68 -7.57 6.95 -7.37
N GLN A 69 -6.26 7.15 -7.52
CA GLN A 69 -5.69 7.76 -8.72
C GLN A 69 -5.94 6.90 -9.97
N VAL A 70 -5.73 5.59 -9.89
CA VAL A 70 -5.99 4.66 -11.01
C VAL A 70 -7.47 4.68 -11.40
N GLN A 71 -8.37 4.66 -10.42
CA GLN A 71 -9.83 4.75 -10.67
C GLN A 71 -10.22 6.06 -11.37
N ILE A 72 -9.68 7.20 -10.92
CA ILE A 72 -9.91 8.50 -11.56
C ILE A 72 -9.40 8.49 -13.01
N LEU A 73 -8.20 7.94 -13.25
CA LEU A 73 -7.63 7.84 -14.60
C LEU A 73 -8.46 6.93 -15.51
N ASN A 74 -8.92 5.79 -15.01
CA ASN A 74 -9.76 4.87 -15.79
C ASN A 74 -11.12 5.52 -16.10
N GLN A 75 -11.75 6.17 -15.12
CA GLN A 75 -13.00 6.90 -15.31
C GLN A 75 -12.84 8.04 -16.34
N ALA A 76 -11.75 8.81 -16.26
CA ALA A 76 -11.45 9.86 -17.24
C ALA A 76 -11.27 9.30 -18.65
N LYS A 77 -10.61 8.14 -18.80
CA LYS A 77 -10.48 7.45 -20.09
C LYS A 77 -11.84 7.02 -20.65
N THR A 78 -12.67 6.38 -19.84
CA THR A 78 -14.04 5.98 -20.23
C THR A 78 -14.87 7.18 -20.67
N LEU A 79 -14.83 8.29 -19.93
CA LEU A 79 -15.55 9.51 -20.27
C LEU A 79 -15.02 10.21 -21.52
N SER A 80 -13.74 10.03 -21.84
CA SER A 80 -13.11 10.62 -23.05
C SER A 80 -13.40 9.86 -24.35
N GLY A 81 -14.16 8.76 -24.31
CA GLY A 81 -14.50 7.96 -25.49
C GLY A 81 -13.32 7.19 -26.11
N LYS A 82 -12.19 7.10 -25.41
CA LYS A 82 -11.11 6.17 -25.78
C LYS A 82 -11.44 4.78 -25.23
N GLU A 83 -12.15 3.99 -26.03
CA GLU A 83 -12.41 2.57 -25.74
C GLU A 83 -11.09 1.75 -25.74
N ILE A 84 -11.14 0.59 -25.07
CA ILE A 84 -10.02 -0.34 -24.81
C ILE A 84 -9.54 -1.00 -26.10
#